data_AF-A0A382V3G5-F1
#
_entry.id   AF-A0A382V3G5-F1
#
_cell.length_a   1.000
_cell.length_b   1.000
_cell.length_c   1.000
_cell.angle_alpha   90.00
_cell.angle_beta   90.00
_cell.angle_gamma   90.00
#
_symmetry.space_group_name_H-M   'P 1'
#
loop_
_entity.id
_entity.type
_entity.pdbx_description
1 polymer ?
#
loop_
_entity_poly.entity_id
_entity_poly.type
_entity_poly.pdbx_seq_one_letter_code
_entity_poly.pdbx_strand_id
1 'polypeptide(L)'
;MTARANTGSNLIREWRINALQGRFHIDGHFYERLERFPAVLCDQHGYVLFETREEYENSPYLKIGQKVNVASHIGDISCMPGYIQKN
;
A
#
# COMPACT_ATOMS: atom_id res chain seq x y z
N MET A 1 14.27 -4.06 22.64
CA MET A 1 13.54 -4.91 21.67
C MET A 1 13.53 -4.15 20.36
N THR A 2 14.28 -4.58 19.35
CA THR A 2 14.28 -3.95 18.03
C THR A 2 12.91 -4.19 17.40
N ALA A 3 12.13 -3.12 17.19
CA ALA A 3 10.87 -3.22 16.47
C ALA A 3 11.16 -3.91 15.13
N ARG A 4 10.60 -5.09 14.90
CA ARG A 4 10.62 -5.70 13.57
C ARG A 4 10.02 -4.66 12.64
N ALA A 5 10.77 -4.22 11.63
CA ALA A 5 10.21 -3.37 10.59
C ALA A 5 8.98 -4.09 10.04
N ASN A 6 7.79 -3.54 10.27
CA ASN A 6 6.56 -4.12 9.75
C ASN A 6 6.72 -4.15 8.23
N THR A 7 6.67 -5.35 7.66
CA THR A 7 6.67 -5.52 6.21
C THR A 7 5.23 -5.64 5.76
N GLY A 8 4.92 -5.19 4.54
CA GLY A 8 3.56 -5.36 4.01
C GLY A 8 3.10 -6.83 4.02
N SER A 9 4.03 -7.78 3.87
CA SER A 9 3.75 -9.22 3.98
C SER A 9 3.28 -9.65 5.38
N ASN A 10 3.79 -9.02 6.45
CA ASN A 10 3.32 -9.29 7.80
C ASN A 10 1.91 -8.74 8.01
N LEU A 11 1.66 -7.51 7.56
CA LEU A 11 0.35 -6.85 7.70
C LEU A 11 -0.76 -7.57 6.93
N ILE A 12 -0.45 -8.18 5.78
CA ILE A 12 -1.40 -9.07 5.08
C ILE A 12 -1.93 -10.17 6.01
N ARG A 13 -1.04 -10.83 6.75
CA ARG A 13 -1.40 -11.95 7.63
C ARG A 13 -2.13 -11.45 8.87
N GLU A 14 -1.61 -10.39 9.48
CA GLU A 14 -2.15 -9.81 10.71
C GLU A 14 -3.55 -9.26 10.51
N TRP A 15 -3.77 -8.50 9.44
CA TRP A 15 -5.05 -7.85 9.15
C TRP A 15 -5.95 -8.70 8.26
N ARG A 16 -5.52 -9.92 7.90
CA ARG A 16 -6.22 -10.88 7.04
C ARG A 16 -6.65 -10.26 5.71
N ILE A 17 -5.75 -9.51 5.09
CA ILE A 17 -5.98 -8.86 3.80
C ILE A 17 -5.90 -9.93 2.70
N ASN A 18 -6.85 -9.93 1.78
CA ASN A 18 -6.84 -10.82 0.62
C ASN A 18 -5.85 -10.30 -0.45
N ALA A 19 -4.54 -10.42 -0.19
CA ALA A 19 -3.49 -9.97 -1.10
C ALA A 19 -2.32 -10.95 -1.18
N LEU A 20 -1.75 -11.09 -2.38
CA LEU A 20 -0.56 -11.90 -2.67
C LEU A 20 0.76 -11.17 -2.37
N GLN A 21 0.70 -9.84 -2.30
CA GLN A 21 1.86 -8.98 -2.10
C GLN A 21 1.48 -7.73 -1.34
N GLY A 22 2.31 -7.36 -0.37
CA GLY A 22 2.15 -6.12 0.40
C GLY A 22 3.42 -5.28 0.36
N ARG A 23 3.24 -3.97 0.44
CA ARG A 23 4.31 -3.00 0.69
C ARG A 23 3.89 -2.12 1.85
N PHE A 24 4.86 -1.78 2.70
CA PHE A 24 4.63 -0.95 3.87
C PHE A 24 5.56 0.26 3.83
N HIS A 25 5.02 1.40 4.21
CA HIS A 25 5.77 2.60 4.52
C HIS A 25 5.09 3.30 5.69
N ILE A 26 5.85 3.68 6.71
CA ILE A 26 5.31 4.21 7.96
C ILE A 26 4.39 5.42 7.76
N ASP A 27 4.78 6.33 6.85
CA ASP A 27 4.03 7.56 6.54
C ASP A 27 3.20 7.46 5.25
N GLY A 28 3.11 6.29 4.62
CA GLY A 28 2.22 6.11 3.47
C GLY A 28 2.55 6.83 2.14
N HIS A 29 3.68 7.54 2.02
CA HIS A 29 3.97 8.36 0.84
C HIS A 29 4.66 7.63 -0.34
N PHE A 30 5.47 6.60 -0.09
CA PHE A 30 6.23 5.92 -1.15
C PHE A 30 6.44 4.43 -0.87
N TYR A 31 6.61 3.65 -1.93
CA TYR A 31 6.72 2.19 -1.86
C TYR A 31 7.60 1.61 -2.97
N GLU A 32 8.10 0.40 -2.76
CA GLU A 32 8.57 -0.45 -3.85
C GLU A 32 7.38 -0.92 -4.71
N ARG A 33 7.64 -1.34 -5.95
CA ARG A 33 6.59 -1.76 -6.88
C ARG A 33 5.80 -2.98 -6.40
N LEU A 34 4.53 -3.02 -6.83
CA LEU A 34 3.65 -4.18 -6.79
C LEU A 34 3.71 -4.91 -8.14
N GLU A 35 3.79 -6.25 -8.11
CA GLU A 35 3.99 -7.09 -9.29
C GLU A 35 2.99 -8.26 -9.37
N ARG A 36 2.53 -8.75 -8.21
CA ARG A 36 1.58 -9.85 -8.06
C ARG A 36 0.30 -9.35 -7.42
N PHE A 37 -0.85 -9.61 -8.05
CA PHE A 37 -2.15 -9.06 -7.67
C PHE A 37 -3.14 -10.18 -7.30
N PRO A 38 -4.04 -9.99 -6.32
CA PRO A 38 -4.30 -8.74 -5.58
C PRO A 38 -3.13 -8.28 -4.71
N ALA A 39 -2.99 -6.97 -4.54
CA ALA A 39 -1.80 -6.36 -3.96
C ALA A 39 -2.15 -5.16 -3.08
N VAL A 40 -1.38 -4.91 -2.02
CA VAL A 40 -1.73 -3.90 -1.02
C VAL A 40 -0.58 -2.94 -0.70
N LEU A 41 -0.92 -1.65 -0.59
CA LEU A 41 -0.07 -0.63 0.03
C LEU A 41 -0.58 -0.37 1.44
N CYS A 42 0.29 -0.50 2.44
CA CYS A 42 -0.03 -0.33 3.86
C CYS A 42 0.76 0.84 4.44
N ASP A 43 0.17 1.51 5.43
CA ASP A 43 0.86 2.41 6.34
C ASP A 43 0.67 1.92 7.78
N GLN A 44 1.06 2.73 8.77
CA GLN A 44 0.92 2.39 10.18
C GLN A 44 -0.54 2.34 10.68
N HIS A 45 -1.49 2.87 9.90
CA HIS A 45 -2.89 3.05 10.30
C HIS A 45 -3.87 2.27 9.42
N GLY A 46 -3.45 1.67 8.31
CA GLY A 46 -4.36 1.05 7.36
C GLY A 46 -3.72 0.71 6.02
N TYR A 47 -4.57 0.55 5.00
CA TYR A 47 -4.13 0.09 3.69
C TYR A 47 -5.09 0.45 2.56
N VAL A 48 -4.57 0.42 1.32
CA VAL A 48 -5.33 0.41 0.07
C VAL A 48 -5.04 -0.89 -0.68
N LEU A 49 -6.10 -1.62 -1.03
CA LEU A 49 -6.02 -2.86 -1.80
C LEU A 49 -6.27 -2.56 -3.28
N PHE A 50 -5.43 -3.12 -4.14
CA PHE A 50 -5.59 -3.15 -5.58
C PHE A 50 -5.91 -4.60 -5.99
N GLU A 51 -7.11 -4.83 -6.49
CA GLU A 51 -7.56 -6.17 -6.89
C GLU A 51 -6.82 -6.65 -8.14
N THR A 52 -6.49 -5.71 -9.03
CA THR A 52 -5.86 -6.02 -10.32
C THR A 52 -4.64 -5.15 -10.60
N ARG A 53 -3.79 -5.61 -11.52
CA ARG A 53 -2.68 -4.81 -12.03
C ARG A 53 -3.17 -3.52 -12.70
N GLU A 54 -4.26 -3.61 -13.46
CA GLU A 54 -4.84 -2.48 -14.19
C GLU A 54 -5.28 -1.36 -13.26
N GLU A 55 -5.97 -1.69 -12.16
CA GLU A 55 -6.38 -0.72 -11.13
C GLU A 55 -5.18 0.02 -10.52
N TYR A 56 -4.09 -0.71 -10.25
CA TYR A 56 -2.86 -0.13 -9.73
C TYR A 56 -2.14 0.75 -10.76
N GLU A 57 -1.93 0.25 -11.98
CA GLU A 57 -1.17 0.97 -13.02
C GLU A 57 -1.91 2.21 -13.55
N ASN A 58 -3.24 2.19 -13.57
CA ASN A 58 -4.08 3.31 -14.02
C ASN A 58 -4.55 4.22 -12.87
N SER A 59 -4.10 3.98 -11.63
CA SER A 59 -4.51 4.79 -10.48
C SER A 59 -4.06 6.26 -10.65
N PRO A 60 -4.98 7.24 -10.70
CA PRO A 60 -4.60 8.66 -10.81
C PRO A 60 -3.93 9.18 -9.52
N TYR A 61 -4.02 8.41 -8.44
CA TYR A 61 -3.47 8.73 -7.12
C TYR A 61 -2.01 8.30 -6.97
N LEU A 62 -1.48 7.52 -7.91
CA LEU A 62 -0.12 6.99 -7.87
C LEU A 62 0.72 7.55 -9.02
N LYS A 63 2.01 7.79 -8.73
CA LYS A 63 3.07 8.04 -9.71
C LYS A 63 3.99 6.83 -9.70
N ILE A 64 3.85 5.99 -10.72
CA ILE A 64 4.54 4.69 -10.81
C ILE A 64 5.75 4.82 -11.75
N GLY A 65 6.95 4.79 -11.18
CA GLY A 65 8.23 4.74 -11.88
C GLY A 65 9.05 3.54 -11.42
N GLN A 66 10.34 3.76 -11.11
CA GLN A 66 11.15 2.75 -10.41
C GLN A 66 10.58 2.41 -9.03
N LYS A 67 10.03 3.43 -8.36
CA LYS A 67 9.25 3.33 -7.13
C LYS A 67 7.83 3.84 -7.35
N VAL A 68 6.96 3.55 -6.40
CA VAL A 68 5.60 4.08 -6.34
C VAL A 68 5.61 5.26 -5.39
N ASN A 69 5.10 6.41 -5.83
CA ASN A 69 4.84 7.53 -4.95
C ASN A 69 3.35 7.84 -4.97
N VAL A 70 2.78 8.20 -3.83
CA VAL A 70 1.46 8.83 -3.79
C VAL A 70 1.58 10.20 -4.44
N ALA A 71 0.60 10.57 -5.27
CA ALA A 71 0.62 11.83 -5.97
C ALA A 71 0.62 13.00 -4.96
N SER A 72 1.44 14.03 -5.23
CA SER A 72 1.68 15.14 -4.30
C SER A 72 0.43 15.92 -3.88
N HIS A 73 -0.63 15.89 -4.68
CA HIS A 73 -1.91 16.54 -4.38
C HIS A 73 -2.84 15.68 -3.51
N ILE A 74 -2.49 14.41 -3.28
CA ILE A 74 -3.22 13.47 -2.41
C ILE A 74 -2.61 13.46 -1.01
N GLY A 75 -1.28 13.56 -0.90
CA GLY A 75 -0.57 13.43 0.38
C GLY A 75 -0.05 12.01 0.55
N ASP A 76 -0.82 11.14 1.18
CA ASP A 76 -0.49 9.73 1.47
C ASP A 76 -1.67 8.79 1.12
N ILE A 77 -1.49 7.49 1.34
CA ILE A 77 -2.52 6.50 1.02
C ILE A 77 -3.80 6.66 1.83
N SER A 78 -3.78 7.32 3.01
CA SER A 78 -4.98 7.54 3.83
C SER A 78 -5.98 8.49 3.17
N CYS A 79 -5.52 9.32 2.24
CA CYS A 79 -6.36 10.20 1.43
C CYS A 79 -6.86 9.55 0.12
N MET A 80 -6.43 8.32 -0.19
CA MET A 80 -6.88 7.63 -1.39
C MET A 80 -8.27 7.00 -1.19
N PRO A 81 -9.13 6.99 -2.23
CA PRO A 81 -10.35 6.20 -2.21
C PRO A 81 -10.05 4.72 -1.95
N GLY A 82 -10.89 4.08 -1.15
CA GLY A 82 -10.72 2.67 -0.80
C GLY A 82 -9.71 2.42 0.33
N TYR A 83 -9.16 3.47 0.96
CA TYR A 83 -8.37 3.29 2.19
C TYR A 83 -9.21 2.69 3.32
N ILE A 84 -8.68 1.64 3.93
CA ILE A 84 -9.29 0.95 5.07
C ILE A 84 -8.40 1.15 6.29
N GLN A 85 -8.92 1.89 7.27
CA GLN A 85 -8.27 2.08 8.56
C GLN A 85 -8.28 0.78 9.38
N LYS A 86 -7.14 0.47 9.99
CA LYS A 86 -6.92 -0.65 10.91
C LYS A 86 -6.50 -0.06 12.26
N ASN A 87 -7.29 -0.39 13.29
CA ASN A 87 -7.06 0.01 14.67
C ASN A 87 -5.94 -0.79 15.32
#